data_AF-X1SXM9-F1
#
_entry.id   AF-X1SXM9-F1
#
_cell.length_a   1.000
_cell.length_b   1.000
_cell.length_c   1.000
_cell.angle_alpha   90.00
_cell.angle_beta   90.00
_cell.angle_gamma   90.00
#
_symmetry.space_group_name_H-M   'P 1'
#
loop_
_entity.id
_entity.type
_entity.pdbx_description
1 polymer ?
#
loop_
_entity_poly.entity_id
_entity_poly.type
_entity_poly.pdbx_seq_one_letter_code
_entity_poly.pdbx_strand_id
1 'polypeptide(L)'
;MSSVDGVGTKLRIASALAKHNTIGIDIVNHCVNDILTCGAEPLFFLDYIAMGKLVPEQVEAVAQGLAQACHEVGCALIGGETAEMPGLYA
;
A
#
# COMPACT_ATOMS: atom_id res chain seq x y z
N MET A 1 -11.42 13.89 6.68
CA MET A 1 -10.01 14.17 6.40
C MET A 1 -9.45 13.02 5.58
N SER A 2 -8.51 13.27 4.67
CA SER A 2 -7.88 12.23 3.84
C SER A 2 -6.39 12.51 3.72
N SER A 3 -5.58 11.45 3.67
CA SER A 3 -4.15 11.49 3.30
C SER A 3 -3.91 10.59 2.08
N VAL A 4 -2.90 10.92 1.29
CA VAL A 4 -2.46 10.11 0.14
C VAL A 4 -0.95 10.14 0.12
N ASP A 5 -0.34 8.97 0.32
CA ASP A 5 1.11 8.84 0.45
C ASP A 5 1.65 7.72 -0.45
N GLY A 6 2.98 7.61 -0.48
CA GLY A 6 3.68 6.50 -1.10
C GLY A 6 4.65 5.84 -0.13
N VAL A 7 4.89 4.55 -0.32
CA VAL A 7 5.89 3.78 0.48
C VAL A 7 7.30 4.34 0.28
N GLY A 8 7.56 4.93 -0.89
CA GLY A 8 8.84 5.51 -1.25
C GLY A 8 9.91 4.47 -1.56
N THR A 9 11.17 4.84 -1.37
CA THR A 9 12.33 4.03 -1.79
C THR A 9 12.51 2.74 -1.00
N LYS A 10 11.75 2.52 0.09
CA LYS A 10 11.69 1.23 0.80
C LYS A 10 11.26 0.10 -0.15
N LEU A 11 10.50 0.40 -1.20
CA LEU A 11 10.17 -0.54 -2.27
C LEU A 11 11.42 -1.17 -2.93
N ARG A 12 12.52 -0.42 -3.05
CA ARG A 12 13.78 -0.96 -3.62
C ARG A 12 14.36 -2.06 -2.74
N ILE A 13 14.23 -1.93 -1.41
CA ILE A 13 14.67 -2.96 -0.45
C ILE A 13 13.75 -4.17 -0.53
N ALA A 14 12.43 -3.94 -0.56
CA ALA A 14 11.44 -5.00 -0.73
C ALA A 14 11.69 -5.84 -1.98
N SER A 15 11.94 -5.19 -3.12
CA SER A 15 12.27 -5.85 -4.39
C SER A 15 13.63 -6.58 -4.32
N ALA A 16 14.65 -5.97 -3.72
CA ALA A 16 15.97 -6.61 -3.58
C ALA A 16 15.93 -7.87 -2.69
N LEU A 17 15.00 -7.92 -1.73
CA LEU A 17 14.78 -9.06 -0.84
C LEU A 17 13.66 -10.00 -1.31
N ALA A 18 13.01 -9.69 -2.45
CA ALA A 18 11.81 -10.38 -2.93
C ALA A 18 10.71 -10.55 -1.85
N LYS A 19 10.55 -9.54 -0.99
CA LYS A 19 9.63 -9.55 0.16
C LYS A 19 8.65 -8.39 0.07
N HIS A 20 7.43 -8.69 -0.37
CA HIS A 20 6.40 -7.68 -0.65
C HIS A 20 5.25 -7.68 0.39
N ASN A 21 5.16 -8.70 1.25
CA ASN A 21 4.05 -8.91 2.16
C ASN A 21 3.95 -7.92 3.33
N THR A 22 4.96 -7.06 3.54
CA THR A 22 4.94 -6.02 4.58
C THR A 22 4.64 -4.64 4.03
N ILE A 23 4.63 -4.47 2.71
CA ILE A 23 4.56 -3.16 2.07
C ILE A 23 3.16 -2.53 2.21
N GLY A 24 2.11 -3.35 2.14
CA GLY A 24 0.76 -2.90 2.42
C GLY A 24 0.60 -2.37 3.86
N ILE A 25 1.28 -2.99 4.82
CA ILE A 25 1.27 -2.54 6.23
C ILE A 25 1.96 -1.19 6.37
N ASP A 26 3.09 -1.02 5.69
CA ASP A 26 3.85 0.23 5.72
C ASP A 26 3.00 1.42 5.23
N ILE A 27 2.29 1.26 4.11
CA ILE A 27 1.53 2.38 3.52
C ILE A 27 0.28 2.73 4.31
N VAL A 28 -0.48 1.74 4.79
CA VAL A 28 -1.69 2.01 5.57
C VAL A 28 -1.33 2.74 6.85
N ASN A 29 -0.32 2.26 7.58
CA ASN A 29 0.10 2.90 8.83
C ASN A 29 0.67 4.30 8.61
N HIS A 30 1.35 4.57 7.49
CA HIS A 30 1.81 5.91 7.16
C HIS A 30 0.63 6.88 7.03
N CYS A 31 -0.33 6.57 6.14
CA CYS A 31 -1.48 7.44 5.93
C CYS A 31 -2.35 7.60 7.18
N VAL A 32 -2.51 6.54 7.98
CA VAL A 32 -3.26 6.59 9.25
C VAL A 32 -2.56 7.50 10.25
N ASN A 33 -1.24 7.38 10.41
CA ASN A 33 -0.49 8.26 11.31
C ASN A 33 -0.63 9.74 10.95
N ASP A 34 -0.65 10.07 9.66
CA ASP A 34 -0.80 11.45 9.21
C ASP A 34 -2.15 12.05 9.61
N ILE A 35 -3.25 11.31 9.41
CA ILE A 35 -4.58 11.81 9.80
C ILE A 35 -4.77 11.82 11.34
N LEU A 36 -4.07 10.93 12.07
CA LEU A 36 -4.11 10.88 13.53
C LEU A 36 -3.52 12.15 14.16
N THR A 37 -2.52 12.79 13.54
CA THR A 37 -1.97 14.07 14.03
C THR A 37 -3.01 15.18 14.12
N CYS A 38 -4.09 15.05 13.36
CA CYS A 38 -5.21 15.99 13.32
C CYS A 38 -6.42 15.51 14.13
N GLY A 39 -6.30 14.39 14.87
CA GLY A 39 -7.37 13.80 15.66
C GLY A 39 -8.46 13.10 14.84
N ALA A 40 -8.18 12.73 13.59
CA ALA A 40 -9.14 12.03 12.74
C ALA A 40 -9.06 10.50 12.90
N GLU A 41 -10.20 9.82 12.76
CA GLU A 41 -10.31 8.36 12.75
C GLU A 41 -10.32 7.83 11.30
N PRO A 42 -9.60 6.72 11.00
CA PRO A 42 -9.61 6.13 9.67
C PRO A 42 -10.94 5.41 9.39
N LEU A 43 -11.57 5.72 8.25
CA LEU A 43 -12.85 5.09 7.87
C LEU A 43 -12.66 4.03 6.77
N PHE A 44 -11.89 4.37 5.74
CA PHE A 44 -11.62 3.49 4.62
C PHE A 44 -10.27 3.79 3.99
N PHE A 45 -9.77 2.85 3.19
CA PHE A 45 -8.52 2.92 2.45
C PHE A 45 -8.73 2.54 0.99
N LEU A 46 -7.98 3.19 0.10
CA LEU A 46 -7.93 2.94 -1.34
C LEU A 46 -6.46 2.80 -1.74
N ASP A 47 -6.15 1.85 -2.61
CA ASP A 47 -4.78 1.64 -3.08
C ASP A 47 -4.60 1.89 -4.60
N TYR A 48 -3.34 2.16 -4.97
CA TYR A 48 -2.90 2.24 -6.36
C TYR A 48 -1.50 1.59 -6.46
N ILE A 49 -1.41 0.49 -7.19
CA ILE A 49 -0.17 -0.28 -7.33
C ILE A 49 0.31 -0.21 -8.78
N ALA A 50 1.41 0.51 -9.01
CA ALA A 50 2.06 0.60 -10.31
C ALA A 50 3.35 -0.24 -10.36
N MET A 51 3.56 -0.93 -11.48
CA MET A 51 4.73 -1.81 -11.70
C MET A 51 5.11 -1.88 -13.18
N GLY A 52 6.36 -2.25 -13.46
CA GLY A 52 6.83 -2.44 -14.84
C GLY A 52 6.24 -3.68 -15.50
N LYS A 53 6.13 -4.76 -14.73
CA LYS A 53 5.52 -6.02 -15.14
C LYS A 53 4.66 -6.53 -14.01
N LEU A 54 3.43 -6.93 -14.32
CA LEU A 54 2.49 -7.49 -13.37
C LEU A 54 2.91 -8.92 -13.03
N VAL A 55 3.20 -9.14 -11.75
CA VAL A 55 3.49 -10.44 -11.17
C VAL A 55 2.41 -10.71 -10.13
N PRO A 56 1.41 -11.57 -10.43
CA PRO A 56 0.24 -11.75 -9.57
C PRO A 56 0.58 -12.06 -8.11
N GLU A 57 1.61 -12.86 -7.87
CA GLU A 57 2.03 -13.27 -6.53
C GLU A 57 2.58 -12.09 -5.71
N GLN A 58 3.24 -11.12 -6.36
CA GLN A 58 3.72 -9.92 -5.69
C GLN A 58 2.56 -8.98 -5.34
N VAL A 59 1.61 -8.82 -6.25
CA VAL A 59 0.40 -8.00 -6.03
C VAL A 59 -0.44 -8.60 -4.90
N GLU A 60 -0.62 -9.92 -4.90
CA GLU A 60 -1.32 -10.64 -3.83
C GLU A 60 -0.64 -10.41 -2.48
N ALA A 61 0.70 -10.52 -2.41
CA ALA A 61 1.44 -10.28 -1.17
C ALA A 61 1.25 -8.84 -0.65
N VAL A 62 1.25 -7.83 -1.54
CA VAL A 62 0.97 -6.44 -1.15
C VAL A 62 -0.47 -6.30 -0.64
N ALA A 63 -1.44 -6.87 -1.36
CA ALA A 63 -2.86 -6.82 -1.00
C ALA A 63 -3.14 -7.49 0.35
N GLN A 64 -2.47 -8.61 0.66
CA GLN A 64 -2.53 -9.25 1.97
C GLN A 64 -2.06 -8.30 3.09
N GLY A 65 -0.97 -7.57 2.88
CA GLY A 65 -0.48 -6.57 3.82
C GLY A 65 -1.45 -5.39 4.00
N LEU A 66 -2.07 -4.92 2.90
CA LEU A 66 -3.08 -3.85 2.94
C LEU A 66 -4.29 -4.27 3.76
N ALA A 67 -4.86 -5.45 3.45
CA ALA A 67 -6.02 -5.98 4.13
C ALA A 67 -5.77 -6.22 5.63
N GLN A 68 -4.60 -6.78 5.97
CA GLN A 68 -4.20 -6.99 7.35
C GLN A 68 -4.12 -5.67 8.12
N ALA A 69 -3.44 -4.67 7.57
CA ALA A 69 -3.28 -3.38 8.26
C ALA A 69 -4.60 -2.62 8.36
N CYS A 70 -5.43 -2.62 7.31
CA CYS A 70 -6.78 -2.02 7.38
C CYS A 70 -7.62 -2.65 8.49
N HIS A 71 -7.56 -3.98 8.63
CA HIS A 71 -8.22 -4.68 9.72
C HIS A 71 -7.68 -4.27 11.10
N GLU A 72 -6.36 -4.19 11.26
CA GLU A 72 -5.71 -3.78 12.52
C GLU A 72 -6.06 -2.34 12.94
N VAL A 73 -6.16 -1.41 12.00
CA VAL A 73 -6.51 0.00 12.27
C VAL A 73 -8.02 0.27 12.30
N GLY A 74 -8.86 -0.75 12.07
CA GLY A 74 -10.31 -0.64 12.11
C GLY A 74 -10.94 0.10 10.93
N CYS A 75 -10.28 0.12 9.76
CA CYS A 75 -10.82 0.78 8.56
C CYS A 75 -11.13 -0.23 7.44
N ALA A 76 -12.03 0.15 6.53
CA ALA A 76 -12.40 -0.72 5.40
C ALA A 76 -11.47 -0.52 4.20
N LEU A 77 -10.88 -1.60 3.67
CA LEU A 77 -10.28 -1.57 2.34
C LEU A 77 -11.40 -1.65 1.29
N ILE A 78 -11.71 -0.53 0.62
CA ILE A 78 -12.91 -0.43 -0.23
C ILE A 78 -12.64 -0.56 -1.73
N GLY A 79 -11.37 -0.56 -2.13
CA GLY A 79 -10.99 -0.73 -3.53
C GLY A 79 -9.53 -0.39 -3.78
N GLY A 80 -9.08 -0.69 -5.00
CA GLY A 80 -7.72 -0.43 -5.44
C GLY A 80 -7.63 -0.49 -6.96
N GLU A 81 -6.49 -0.10 -7.50
CA GLU A 81 -6.20 -0.15 -8.92
C GLU A 81 -4.78 -0.70 -9.17
N THR A 82 -4.62 -1.48 -10.23
CA THR A 82 -3.32 -2.03 -10.63
C THR A 82 -2.93 -1.54 -12.01
N ALA A 83 -1.72 -1.01 -12.16
CA ALA A 83 -1.22 -0.48 -13.43
C ALA A 83 0.10 -1.14 -13.84
N GLU A 84 0.12 -1.74 -15.03
CA GLU A 84 1.33 -2.25 -15.67
C GLU A 84 1.86 -1.22 -16.68
N MET A 85 3.07 -0.71 -16.45
CA MET A 85 3.68 0.37 -17.24
C MET A 85 5.19 0.09 -17.49
N PRO A 86 5.54 -0.86 -18.39
CA PRO A 86 6.93 -1.29 -18.62
C PRO A 86 7.83 -0.18 -19.19
N GLY A 87 7.26 0.80 -19.90
CA GLY A 87 8.01 1.93 -20.43
C GLY A 87 8.38 2.99 -19.40
N LEU A 88 7.73 2.97 -18.22
CA LEU A 88 7.96 3.93 -17.14
C LEU A 88 8.73 3.31 -15.98
N TYR A 89 8.39 2.07 -15.62
CA TYR A 89 9.02 1.31 -14.54
C TYR A 89 9.90 0.23 -15.17
N ALA A 90 11.22 0.48 -15.20
CA ALA A 90 12.25 -0.41 -15.74
C ALA A 90 13.07 -1.10 -14.63
#